data_AF-A0A3M1Q9B7-F1
#
_entry.id   AF-A0A3M1Q9B7-F1
#
_cell.length_a   1.000
_cell.length_b   1.000
_cell.length_c   1.000
_cell.angle_alpha   90.00
_cell.angle_beta   90.00
_cell.angle_gamma   90.00
#
_symmetry.space_group_name_H-M   'P 1'
#
loop_
_entity.id
_entity.type
_entity.pdbx_description
1 polymer ?
#
loop_
_entity_poly.entity_id
_entity_poly.type
_entity_poly.pdbx_seq_one_letter_code
_entity_poly.pdbx_strand_id
1 'polypeptide(L)'
;MRDDAPLTPRLVRRLTKHGIARFREYLEALRRGSRDEPPLHLLADPRASEPRENDATVEPREFATRLEFARYLAGVFAEEDAALLGEDVGLWSWLSLFWFEQVCPRRPDGTRAPGRDYRHVLEPGFRYGHRHLLAGPFLVYRICNEDAPLLLSSPLHRENAFHHELASRQALLSNPSIIRAVHLLYRDERTGRPRRGAYGKGKPGTLRRFVDVIQQLDLNYDLYSMSAEAIVDLLPTEFDRWKP
;
A
#
# COMPACT_ATOMS: atom_id res chain seq x y z
N MET A 1 -13.11 -29.85 6.78
CA MET A 1 -14.14 -29.19 7.59
C MET A 1 -13.41 -28.16 8.44
N ARG A 2 -13.34 -26.91 7.97
CA ARG A 2 -12.73 -25.82 8.75
C ARG A 2 -13.83 -25.27 9.64
N ASP A 3 -13.59 -25.23 10.94
CA ASP A 3 -14.45 -24.54 11.90
C ASP A 3 -14.49 -23.05 11.52
N ASP A 4 -15.62 -22.59 10.99
CA ASP A 4 -15.97 -21.18 10.93
C ASP A 4 -16.40 -20.73 12.33
N ALA A 5 -15.42 -20.64 13.24
CA ALA A 5 -15.60 -19.84 14.44
C ALA A 5 -15.83 -18.38 13.98
N PRO A 6 -16.86 -17.67 14.48
CA PRO A 6 -17.12 -16.31 14.06
C PRO A 6 -15.89 -15.44 14.36
N LEU A 7 -15.34 -14.86 13.29
CA LEU A 7 -14.22 -13.92 13.34
C LEU A 7 -14.62 -12.75 14.25
N THR A 8 -14.18 -12.79 15.50
CA THR A 8 -14.63 -11.82 16.50
C THR A 8 -13.92 -10.48 16.24
N PRO A 9 -14.67 -9.37 16.09
CA PRO A 9 -14.07 -8.04 15.99
C PRO A 9 -13.12 -7.77 17.15
N ARG A 10 -11.98 -7.15 16.87
CA ARG A 10 -10.99 -6.77 17.88
C ARG A 10 -10.85 -5.27 17.93
N LEU A 11 -10.84 -4.73 19.14
CA LEU A 11 -10.50 -3.34 19.41
C LEU A 11 -9.08 -3.05 18.90
N VAL A 12 -8.94 -2.04 18.07
CA VAL A 12 -7.66 -1.60 17.54
C VAL A 12 -6.84 -0.96 18.66
N ARG A 13 -5.59 -1.37 18.78
CA ARG A 13 -4.62 -0.83 19.74
C ARG A 13 -3.40 -0.28 18.98
N ARG A 14 -2.45 0.27 19.73
CA ARG A 14 -1.15 0.72 19.21
C ARG A 14 -0.06 -0.08 19.89
N LEU A 15 0.96 -0.52 19.15
CA LEU A 15 2.15 -1.03 19.81
C LEU A 15 2.91 0.11 20.47
N THR A 16 3.32 -0.10 21.72
CA THR A 16 4.20 0.81 22.45
C THR A 16 5.61 0.76 21.85
N LYS A 17 6.51 1.65 22.29
CA LYS A 17 7.94 1.57 21.92
C LYS A 17 8.54 0.19 22.26
N HIS A 18 8.13 -0.40 23.39
CA HIS A 18 8.55 -1.74 23.77
C HIS A 18 7.99 -2.80 22.82
N GLY A 19 6.69 -2.76 22.50
CA GLY A 19 6.08 -3.69 21.55
C GLY A 19 6.71 -3.63 20.15
N ILE A 20 7.00 -2.42 19.67
CA ILE A 20 7.70 -2.21 18.39
C ILE A 20 9.11 -2.82 18.42
N ALA A 21 9.86 -2.66 19.52
CA ALA A 21 11.19 -3.26 19.65
C ALA A 21 11.11 -4.80 19.58
N ARG A 22 10.18 -5.42 20.32
CA ARG A 22 9.94 -6.87 20.28
C ARG A 22 9.50 -7.35 18.90
N PHE A 23 8.69 -6.56 18.20
CA PHE A 23 8.29 -6.90 16.84
C PHE A 23 9.48 -6.82 15.86
N ARG A 24 10.36 -5.82 15.97
CA ARG A 24 11.59 -5.72 15.16
C ARG A 24 12.55 -6.88 15.41
N GLU A 25 12.73 -7.30 16.66
CA GLU A 25 13.53 -8.49 17.00
C GLU A 25 13.00 -9.75 16.30
N TYR A 26 11.68 -9.92 16.27
CA TYR A 26 11.04 -11.01 15.54
C TYR A 26 11.28 -10.91 14.02
N LEU A 27 11.11 -9.72 13.41
CA LEU A 27 11.41 -9.51 11.98
C LEU A 27 12.88 -9.82 11.65
N GLU A 28 13.80 -9.44 12.53
CA GLU A 28 15.22 -9.75 12.38
C GLU A 28 15.50 -11.25 12.51
N ALA A 29 14.87 -11.93 13.47
CA ALA A 29 14.96 -13.38 13.60
C ALA A 29 14.47 -14.11 12.34
N LEU A 30 13.36 -13.68 11.75
CA LEU A 30 12.88 -14.21 10.46
C LEU A 30 13.89 -13.99 9.33
N ARG A 31 14.52 -12.81 9.27
CA ARG A 31 15.61 -12.53 8.29
C ARG A 31 16.82 -13.46 8.49
N ARG A 32 17.06 -13.93 9.71
CA ARG A 32 18.08 -14.94 10.06
C ARG A 32 17.61 -16.39 9.87
N GLY A 33 16.40 -16.61 9.37
CA GLY A 33 15.87 -17.95 9.07
C GLY A 33 15.04 -18.59 10.19
N SER A 34 14.66 -17.83 11.23
CA SER A 34 13.66 -18.31 12.21
C SER A 34 12.35 -18.69 11.51
N ARG A 35 11.69 -19.70 12.06
CA ARG A 35 10.37 -20.20 11.66
C ARG A 35 9.33 -20.02 12.76
N ASP A 36 9.63 -19.17 13.74
CA ASP A 36 8.76 -18.90 14.87
C ASP A 36 7.41 -18.34 14.40
N GLU A 37 6.36 -18.62 15.18
CA GLU A 37 5.06 -18.01 14.97
C GLU A 37 5.09 -16.50 15.27
N PRO A 38 4.22 -15.69 14.63
CA PRO A 38 4.10 -14.27 14.95
C PRO A 38 3.80 -14.07 16.44
N PRO A 39 4.42 -13.09 17.11
CA PRO A 39 4.23 -12.85 18.54
C PRO A 39 2.90 -12.13 18.82
N LEU A 40 1.77 -12.79 18.52
CA LEU A 40 0.42 -12.20 18.61
C LEU A 40 0.03 -11.76 20.03
N HIS A 41 0.71 -12.27 21.07
CA HIS A 41 0.52 -11.81 22.45
C HIS A 41 0.83 -10.31 22.62
N LEU A 42 1.73 -9.74 21.80
CA LEU A 42 2.05 -8.30 21.83
C LEU A 42 0.84 -7.42 21.49
N LEU A 43 -0.17 -7.97 20.81
CA LEU A 43 -1.38 -7.22 20.45
C LEU A 43 -2.26 -6.87 21.66
N ALA A 44 -2.12 -7.60 22.78
CA ALA A 44 -2.94 -7.44 23.97
C ALA A 44 -2.14 -7.21 25.26
N ASP A 45 -0.85 -7.53 25.29
CA ASP A 45 0.03 -7.28 26.44
C ASP A 45 0.04 -5.78 26.77
N PRO A 46 -0.31 -5.37 28.01
CA PRO A 46 -0.32 -3.98 28.46
C PRO A 46 1.05 -3.27 28.39
N ARG A 47 2.16 -4.02 28.37
CA ARG A 47 3.51 -3.46 28.21
C ARG A 47 3.86 -3.24 26.75
N ALA A 48 3.32 -4.06 25.86
CA ALA A 48 3.62 -4.04 24.43
C ALA A 48 2.59 -3.26 23.60
N SER A 49 1.38 -3.06 24.12
CA SER A 49 0.30 -2.37 23.43
C SER A 49 -0.51 -1.49 24.37
N GLU A 50 -1.00 -0.38 23.84
CA GLU A 50 -1.87 0.58 24.54
C GLU A 50 -3.19 0.77 23.77
N PRO A 51 -4.32 1.02 24.47
CA PRO A 51 -5.58 1.34 23.81
C PRO A 51 -5.48 2.63 23.00
N ARG A 52 -6.33 2.76 21.99
CA ARG A 52 -6.56 4.03 21.30
C ARG A 52 -7.67 4.79 22.00
N GLU A 53 -7.70 6.11 21.80
CA GLU A 53 -8.84 6.94 22.24
C GLU A 53 -10.12 6.59 21.48
N ASN A 54 -10.00 6.13 20.24
CA ASN A 54 -11.13 5.70 19.41
C ASN A 54 -11.40 4.20 19.55
N ASP A 55 -12.68 3.83 19.69
CA ASP A 55 -13.15 2.44 19.81
C ASP A 55 -13.24 1.70 18.46
N ALA A 56 -12.37 2.03 17.51
CA ALA A 56 -12.35 1.37 16.20
C ALA A 56 -12.07 -0.13 16.36
N THR A 57 -12.83 -0.95 15.63
CA THR A 57 -12.65 -2.40 15.63
C THR A 57 -12.28 -2.91 14.25
N VAL A 58 -11.51 -4.00 14.21
CA VAL A 58 -11.15 -4.70 12.99
C VAL A 58 -11.43 -6.19 13.10
N GLU A 59 -11.76 -6.81 11.97
CA GLU A 59 -12.06 -8.23 11.89
C GLU A 59 -10.88 -9.00 11.25
N PRO A 60 -10.59 -10.22 11.73
CA PRO A 60 -9.58 -11.08 11.13
C PRO A 60 -10.06 -11.69 9.80
N ARG A 61 -10.19 -10.86 8.76
CA ARG A 61 -10.61 -11.27 7.41
C ARG A 61 -9.46 -11.34 6.43
N GLU A 62 -9.61 -12.15 5.38
CA GLU A 62 -8.69 -12.19 4.24
C GLU A 62 -9.04 -11.13 3.18
N PHE A 63 -8.02 -10.58 2.54
CA PHE A 63 -8.12 -9.62 1.46
C PHE A 63 -7.38 -10.15 0.23
N ALA A 64 -8.07 -10.25 -0.91
CA ALA A 64 -7.45 -10.70 -2.14
C ALA A 64 -6.49 -9.64 -2.69
N THR A 65 -6.79 -8.36 -2.45
CA THR A 65 -6.02 -7.23 -2.96
C THR A 65 -5.78 -6.16 -1.89
N ARG A 66 -4.71 -5.38 -2.09
CA ARG A 66 -4.43 -4.17 -1.32
C ARG A 66 -5.55 -3.13 -1.46
N LEU A 67 -6.28 -3.13 -2.57
CA LEU A 67 -7.46 -2.27 -2.77
C LEU A 67 -8.59 -2.63 -1.80
N GLU A 68 -8.93 -3.92 -1.69
CA GLU A 68 -9.96 -4.39 -0.75
C GLU A 68 -9.59 -4.04 0.70
N PHE A 69 -8.33 -4.28 1.07
CA PHE A 69 -7.81 -3.90 2.38
C PHE A 69 -7.92 -2.39 2.63
N ALA A 70 -7.45 -1.58 1.68
CA ALA A 70 -7.45 -0.13 1.83
C ALA A 70 -8.86 0.45 1.93
N ARG A 71 -9.80 -0.05 1.11
CA ARG A 71 -11.22 0.32 1.19
C ARG A 71 -11.83 -0.06 2.53
N TYR A 72 -11.54 -1.26 3.03
CA TYR A 72 -12.01 -1.70 4.34
C TYR A 72 -11.52 -0.75 5.45
N LEU A 73 -10.22 -0.45 5.51
CA LEU A 73 -9.70 0.46 6.55
C LEU A 73 -10.11 1.91 6.35
N ALA A 74 -10.35 2.36 5.12
CA ALA A 74 -10.93 3.67 4.87
C ALA A 74 -12.35 3.80 5.44
N GLY A 75 -13.10 2.70 5.53
CA GLY A 75 -14.38 2.64 6.26
C GLY A 75 -14.20 2.59 7.77
N VAL A 76 -13.28 1.77 8.28
CA VAL A 76 -12.99 1.66 9.72
C VAL A 76 -12.53 3.00 10.32
N PHE A 77 -11.73 3.75 9.56
CA PHE A 77 -11.15 5.03 9.97
C PHE A 77 -11.72 6.21 9.18
N ALA A 78 -13.01 6.15 8.81
CA ALA A 78 -13.63 7.15 7.93
C ALA A 78 -13.53 8.58 8.48
N GLU A 79 -13.81 8.72 9.78
CA GLU A 79 -13.84 10.00 10.53
C GLU A 79 -12.46 10.45 11.03
N GLU A 80 -11.41 9.65 10.83
CA GLU A 80 -10.07 9.96 11.30
C GLU A 80 -9.25 10.68 10.21
N ASP A 81 -8.41 11.62 10.63
CA ASP A 81 -7.52 12.35 9.73
C ASP A 81 -6.43 11.42 9.14
N ALA A 82 -6.36 11.37 7.81
CA ALA A 82 -5.44 10.47 7.11
C ALA A 82 -3.96 10.85 7.31
N ALA A 83 -3.64 12.13 7.51
CA ALA A 83 -2.27 12.57 7.77
C ALA A 83 -1.84 12.16 9.19
N LEU A 84 -2.71 12.34 10.19
CA LEU A 84 -2.44 11.86 11.56
C LEU A 84 -2.27 10.34 11.61
N LEU A 85 -3.13 9.59 10.92
CA LEU A 85 -2.97 8.15 10.77
C LEU A 85 -1.66 7.80 10.05
N GLY A 86 -1.26 8.58 9.05
CA GLY A 86 -0.02 8.42 8.31
C GLY A 86 1.26 8.58 9.14
N GLU A 87 1.15 9.12 10.36
CA GLU A 87 2.26 9.29 11.30
C GLU A 87 2.22 8.28 12.47
N ASP A 88 1.12 7.52 12.63
CA ASP A 88 0.93 6.63 13.77
C ASP A 88 1.66 5.28 13.62
N VAL A 89 2.96 5.28 13.95
CA VAL A 89 3.82 4.09 13.89
C VAL A 89 3.28 2.93 14.74
N GLY A 90 2.71 3.23 15.92
CA GLY A 90 2.18 2.23 16.84
C GLY A 90 0.98 1.50 16.25
N LEU A 91 0.05 2.25 15.65
CA LEU A 91 -1.13 1.69 14.95
C LEU A 91 -0.72 0.77 13.81
N TRP A 92 0.12 1.26 12.89
CA TRP A 92 0.47 0.48 11.69
C TRP A 92 1.30 -0.76 11.99
N SER A 93 2.14 -0.68 13.04
CA SER A 93 2.87 -1.86 13.53
C SER A 93 1.92 -2.89 14.15
N TRP A 94 0.90 -2.43 14.90
CA TRP A 94 -0.13 -3.30 15.47
C TRP A 94 -0.95 -3.99 14.37
N LEU A 95 -1.43 -3.25 13.37
CA LEU A 95 -2.20 -3.81 12.25
C LEU A 95 -1.36 -4.78 11.41
N SER A 96 -0.08 -4.48 11.22
CA SER A 96 0.85 -5.37 10.50
C SER A 96 1.05 -6.70 11.24
N LEU A 97 1.14 -6.66 12.57
CA LEU A 97 1.20 -7.88 13.39
C LEU A 97 -0.15 -8.61 13.42
N PHE A 98 -1.27 -7.88 13.46
CA PHE A 98 -2.62 -8.47 13.44
C PHE A 98 -2.89 -9.26 12.15
N TRP A 99 -2.53 -8.72 10.99
CA TRP A 99 -2.63 -9.41 9.69
C TRP A 99 -1.31 -9.99 9.19
N PHE A 100 -0.41 -10.41 10.11
CA PHE A 100 0.94 -10.82 9.74
C PHE A 100 1.00 -11.94 8.68
N GLU A 101 0.06 -12.87 8.74
CA GLU A 101 -0.05 -13.95 7.74
C GLU A 101 -0.28 -13.44 6.31
N GLN A 102 -0.99 -12.31 6.14
CA GLN A 102 -1.29 -11.75 4.82
C GLN A 102 -0.19 -10.82 4.30
N VAL A 103 0.50 -10.11 5.20
CA VAL A 103 1.60 -9.20 4.83
C VAL A 103 2.96 -9.91 4.74
N CYS A 104 3.10 -11.07 5.39
CA CYS A 104 4.33 -11.87 5.37
C CYS A 104 4.00 -13.39 5.35
N PRO A 105 3.33 -13.91 4.31
CA PRO A 105 2.89 -15.30 4.26
C PRO A 105 4.05 -16.29 4.31
N ARG A 106 3.79 -17.49 4.83
CA ARG A 106 4.75 -18.60 4.80
C ARG A 106 5.04 -19.01 3.37
N ARG A 107 6.30 -19.32 3.11
CA ARG A 107 6.76 -19.97 1.89
C ARG A 107 6.58 -21.49 2.00
N PRO A 108 6.64 -22.23 0.88
CA PRO A 108 6.55 -23.70 0.89
C PRO A 108 7.56 -24.40 1.80
N ASP A 109 8.72 -23.78 2.05
CA ASP A 109 9.79 -24.29 2.93
C ASP A 109 9.58 -23.97 4.42
N GLY A 110 8.45 -23.35 4.78
CA GLY A 110 8.12 -22.91 6.12
C GLY A 110 8.78 -21.61 6.56
N THR A 111 9.62 -20.99 5.72
CA THR A 111 10.24 -19.69 6.03
C THR A 111 9.34 -18.53 5.68
N ARG A 112 9.68 -17.33 6.18
CA ARG A 112 9.06 -16.06 5.79
C ARG A 112 10.11 -15.07 5.31
N ALA A 113 9.70 -14.10 4.52
CA ALA A 113 10.60 -13.04 4.04
C ALA A 113 10.00 -11.66 4.33
N PRO A 114 10.20 -11.13 5.54
CA PRO A 114 9.66 -9.82 5.90
C PRO A 114 10.29 -8.68 5.09
N GLY A 115 11.49 -8.88 4.54
CA GLY A 115 12.23 -7.82 3.87
C GLY A 115 12.71 -6.76 4.87
N ARG A 116 12.64 -5.49 4.48
CA ARG A 116 13.04 -4.35 5.32
C ARG A 116 11.96 -3.99 6.32
N ASP A 117 12.36 -3.49 7.49
CA ASP A 117 11.46 -3.19 8.61
C ASP A 117 10.33 -2.22 8.25
N TYR A 118 10.60 -1.21 7.39
CA TYR A 118 9.58 -0.25 6.94
C TYR A 118 8.34 -0.90 6.28
N ARG A 119 8.42 -2.16 5.87
CA ARG A 119 7.28 -2.93 5.33
C ARG A 119 6.25 -3.30 6.41
N HIS A 120 6.68 -3.38 7.66
CA HIS A 120 5.90 -3.86 8.80
C HIS A 120 5.84 -2.88 9.99
N VAL A 121 6.86 -2.06 10.16
CA VAL A 121 6.94 -0.99 11.16
C VAL A 121 7.03 0.31 10.37
N LEU A 122 6.00 1.14 10.44
CA LEU A 122 5.94 2.35 9.64
C LEU A 122 7.16 3.26 9.90
N GLU A 123 7.75 3.76 8.81
CA GLU A 123 8.67 4.89 8.81
C GLU A 123 7.94 6.05 8.11
N PRO A 124 7.41 7.04 8.85
CA PRO A 124 6.61 8.10 8.27
C PRO A 124 7.36 8.96 7.23
N GLY A 125 6.60 9.67 6.42
CA GLY A 125 7.10 10.50 5.33
C GLY A 125 7.31 9.77 4.00
N PHE A 126 7.57 10.56 2.96
CA PHE A 126 7.53 10.08 1.56
C PHE A 126 8.61 9.08 1.19
N ARG A 127 9.73 9.05 1.93
CA ARG A 127 10.87 8.17 1.61
C ARG A 127 10.48 6.70 1.71
N TYR A 128 9.81 6.31 2.80
CA TYR A 128 9.49 4.91 3.08
C TYR A 128 8.05 4.66 3.55
N GLY A 129 7.27 5.68 3.93
CA GLY A 129 5.89 5.50 4.41
C GLY A 129 5.00 4.80 3.38
N HIS A 130 5.15 5.15 2.10
CA HIS A 130 4.45 4.48 1.00
C HIS A 130 4.84 3.00 0.84
N ARG A 131 6.00 2.56 1.36
CA ARG A 131 6.49 1.17 1.28
C ARG A 131 5.92 0.27 2.37
N HIS A 132 5.27 0.83 3.37
CA HIS A 132 4.60 0.05 4.40
C HIS A 132 3.43 -0.72 3.78
N LEU A 133 3.32 -2.03 4.06
CA LEU A 133 2.41 -2.92 3.34
C LEU A 133 0.93 -2.62 3.59
N LEU A 134 0.61 -1.99 4.72
CA LEU A 134 -0.75 -1.59 5.11
C LEU A 134 -1.00 -0.06 5.04
N ALA A 135 -0.20 0.74 5.76
CA ALA A 135 -0.26 2.20 5.66
C ALA A 135 -0.13 2.74 4.22
N GLY A 136 0.81 2.21 3.43
CA GLY A 136 1.03 2.63 2.05
C GLY A 136 -0.23 2.54 1.19
N PRO A 137 -0.89 1.37 1.05
CA PRO A 137 -2.12 1.28 0.28
C PRO A 137 -3.29 2.06 0.89
N PHE A 138 -3.40 2.17 2.22
CA PHE A 138 -4.41 3.01 2.85
C PHE A 138 -4.26 4.50 2.46
N LEU A 139 -3.06 5.06 2.59
CA LEU A 139 -2.80 6.45 2.23
C LEU A 139 -3.01 6.71 0.74
N VAL A 140 -2.56 5.80 -0.12
CA VAL A 140 -2.83 5.88 -1.57
C VAL A 140 -4.33 5.87 -1.86
N TYR A 141 -5.10 5.03 -1.17
CA TYR A 141 -6.55 5.01 -1.34
C TYR A 141 -7.22 6.29 -0.85
N ARG A 142 -6.78 6.87 0.28
CA ARG A 142 -7.31 8.15 0.77
C ARG A 142 -7.02 9.32 -0.17
N ILE A 143 -5.93 9.26 -0.94
CA ILE A 143 -5.56 10.29 -1.93
C ILE A 143 -6.26 10.06 -3.27
N CYS A 144 -6.21 8.85 -3.83
CA CYS A 144 -6.69 8.56 -5.19
C CYS A 144 -8.14 8.06 -5.25
N ASN A 145 -8.70 7.58 -4.13
CA ASN A 145 -10.04 7.00 -4.02
C ASN A 145 -10.36 5.98 -5.13
N GLU A 146 -11.32 6.28 -6.00
CA GLU A 146 -11.77 5.41 -7.10
C GLU A 146 -10.68 5.17 -8.16
N ASP A 147 -9.68 6.05 -8.23
CA ASP A 147 -8.53 5.96 -9.13
C ASP A 147 -7.37 5.14 -8.51
N ALA A 148 -7.56 4.49 -7.35
CA ALA A 148 -6.55 3.60 -6.75
C ALA A 148 -6.36 2.17 -7.36
N PRO A 149 -7.30 1.57 -8.14
CA PRO A 149 -7.24 0.13 -8.47
C PRO A 149 -5.95 -0.34 -9.14
N LEU A 150 -5.40 0.45 -10.07
CA LEU A 150 -4.19 0.07 -10.79
C LEU A 150 -2.98 -0.03 -9.84
N LEU A 151 -2.86 0.91 -8.91
CA LEU A 151 -1.79 0.95 -7.89
C LEU A 151 -1.96 -0.14 -6.83
N LEU A 152 -3.20 -0.54 -6.54
CA LEU A 152 -3.53 -1.43 -5.41
C LEU A 152 -4.01 -2.84 -5.80
N SER A 153 -3.82 -3.23 -7.07
CA SER A 153 -4.23 -4.53 -7.64
C SER A 153 -3.44 -5.76 -7.16
N SER A 154 -2.48 -5.59 -6.25
CA SER A 154 -1.57 -6.65 -5.76
C SER A 154 -2.04 -7.23 -4.42
N PRO A 155 -1.65 -8.47 -4.06
CA PRO A 155 -1.88 -9.01 -2.71
C PRO A 155 -1.15 -8.23 -1.61
N LEU A 156 -1.60 -8.32 -0.35
CA LEU A 156 -1.09 -7.51 0.77
C LEU A 156 0.42 -7.58 1.00
N HIS A 157 1.05 -8.74 0.78
CA HIS A 157 2.48 -8.93 0.96
C HIS A 157 3.36 -8.37 -0.18
N ARG A 158 2.77 -7.80 -1.24
CA ARG A 158 3.52 -7.30 -2.40
C ARG A 158 3.03 -5.94 -2.84
N GLU A 159 3.97 -5.05 -3.08
CA GLU A 159 3.71 -3.82 -3.81
C GLU A 159 3.85 -4.10 -5.30
N ASN A 160 3.11 -3.36 -6.13
CA ASN A 160 3.28 -3.41 -7.57
C ASN A 160 4.11 -2.22 -8.07
N ALA A 161 4.53 -2.32 -9.32
CA ALA A 161 5.34 -1.32 -9.98
C ALA A 161 4.71 0.08 -10.03
N PHE A 162 3.39 0.15 -10.26
CA PHE A 162 2.65 1.41 -10.35
C PHE A 162 2.66 2.14 -9.02
N HIS A 163 2.42 1.41 -7.93
CA HIS A 163 2.56 1.92 -6.57
C HIS A 163 3.97 2.48 -6.33
N HIS A 164 5.01 1.75 -6.70
CA HIS A 164 6.38 2.21 -6.46
C HIS A 164 6.76 3.48 -7.23
N GLU A 165 6.40 3.58 -8.51
CA GLU A 165 6.76 4.76 -9.31
C GLU A 165 5.89 5.98 -8.96
N LEU A 166 4.60 5.80 -8.67
CA LEU A 166 3.71 6.93 -8.43
C LEU A 166 3.68 7.34 -6.96
N ALA A 167 3.55 6.40 -6.03
CA ALA A 167 3.40 6.73 -4.61
C ALA A 167 4.67 7.27 -3.94
N SER A 168 5.83 7.12 -4.60
CA SER A 168 7.08 7.76 -4.16
C SER A 168 7.17 9.25 -4.52
N ARG A 169 6.24 9.77 -5.34
CA ARG A 169 6.27 11.13 -5.90
C ARG A 169 4.96 11.84 -5.57
N GLN A 170 4.97 12.64 -4.50
CA GLN A 170 3.77 13.29 -3.97
C GLN A 170 2.99 14.07 -5.03
N ALA A 171 3.66 14.89 -5.85
CA ALA A 171 3.02 15.70 -6.89
C ALA A 171 2.29 14.85 -7.95
N LEU A 172 2.85 13.69 -8.31
CA LEU A 172 2.19 12.79 -9.26
C LEU A 172 1.00 12.08 -8.62
N LEU A 173 1.16 11.64 -7.36
CA LEU A 173 0.12 10.91 -6.65
C LEU A 173 -1.09 11.79 -6.33
N SER A 174 -0.87 13.06 -5.97
CA SER A 174 -1.93 14.01 -5.60
C SER A 174 -2.62 14.67 -6.79
N ASN A 175 -2.13 14.48 -8.02
CA ASN A 175 -2.77 15.01 -9.22
C ASN A 175 -3.73 13.94 -9.81
N PRO A 176 -5.06 14.14 -9.70
CA PRO A 176 -6.03 13.14 -10.18
C PRO A 176 -5.98 12.95 -11.70
N SER A 177 -5.70 14.01 -12.47
CA SER A 177 -5.60 13.93 -13.93
C SER A 177 -4.43 13.06 -14.38
N ILE A 178 -3.29 13.13 -13.68
CA ILE A 178 -2.14 12.25 -13.93
C ILE A 178 -2.49 10.80 -13.62
N ILE A 179 -3.10 10.53 -12.46
CA ILE A 179 -3.48 9.15 -12.10
C ILE A 179 -4.48 8.58 -13.12
N ARG A 180 -5.48 9.36 -13.52
CA ARG A 180 -6.43 8.96 -14.57
C ARG A 180 -5.77 8.72 -15.92
N ALA A 181 -4.82 9.55 -16.33
CA ALA A 181 -4.04 9.34 -17.56
C ALA A 181 -3.27 8.00 -17.51
N VAL A 182 -2.69 7.65 -16.36
CA VAL A 182 -2.06 6.34 -16.15
C VAL A 182 -3.07 5.20 -16.30
N HIS A 183 -4.30 5.35 -15.79
CA HIS A 183 -5.37 4.36 -15.99
C HIS A 183 -5.75 4.21 -17.45
N LEU A 184 -6.01 5.31 -18.16
CA LEU A 184 -6.37 5.30 -19.58
C LEU A 184 -5.36 4.51 -20.42
N LEU A 185 -4.06 4.70 -20.16
CA LEU A 185 -2.99 4.03 -20.91
C LEU A 185 -2.78 2.57 -20.50
N TYR A 186 -2.77 2.29 -19.20
CA TYR A 186 -2.16 1.07 -18.67
C TYR A 186 -3.11 0.14 -17.95
N ARG A 187 -4.37 0.50 -17.73
CA ARG A 187 -5.34 -0.42 -17.12
C ARG A 187 -5.99 -1.31 -18.18
N ASP A 188 -6.08 -2.60 -17.87
CA ASP A 188 -6.88 -3.56 -18.62
C ASP A 188 -8.30 -3.51 -18.04
N GLU A 189 -9.27 -3.03 -18.83
CA GLU A 189 -10.65 -2.81 -18.36
C GLU A 189 -11.34 -4.11 -17.90
N ARG A 190 -11.02 -5.23 -18.54
CA ARG A 190 -11.65 -6.52 -18.25
C ARG A 190 -11.18 -7.10 -16.91
N THR A 191 -9.91 -6.90 -16.58
CA THR A 191 -9.28 -7.52 -15.40
C THR A 191 -9.00 -6.53 -14.27
N GLY A 192 -9.08 -5.23 -14.54
CA GLY A 192 -8.68 -4.16 -13.62
C GLY A 192 -7.19 -4.13 -13.28
N ARG A 193 -6.36 -4.92 -13.98
CA ARG A 193 -4.93 -5.07 -13.73
C ARG A 193 -4.10 -4.24 -14.73
N PRO A 194 -2.80 -4.02 -14.46
CA PRO A 194 -1.93 -3.42 -15.46
C PRO A 194 -1.83 -4.26 -16.74
N ARG A 195 -1.92 -3.60 -17.89
CA ARG A 195 -1.69 -4.19 -19.21
C ARG A 195 -0.30 -4.80 -19.29
N ARG A 196 -0.19 -5.97 -19.93
CA ARG A 196 1.09 -6.70 -20.03
C ARG A 196 2.14 -5.85 -20.75
N GLY A 197 3.30 -5.68 -20.11
CA GLY A 197 4.42 -4.91 -20.68
C GLY A 197 4.43 -3.41 -20.33
N ALA A 198 3.40 -2.90 -19.65
CA ALA A 198 3.33 -1.50 -19.24
C ALA A 198 4.49 -1.05 -18.32
N TYR A 199 5.14 -2.00 -17.63
CA TYR A 199 6.29 -1.73 -16.75
C TYR A 199 7.64 -2.27 -17.29
N GLY A 200 7.76 -2.48 -18.59
CA GLY A 200 9.03 -2.92 -19.18
C GLY A 200 10.17 -1.92 -18.93
N LYS A 201 11.32 -2.37 -18.43
CA LYS A 201 12.50 -1.49 -18.26
C LYS A 201 13.07 -1.09 -19.63
N GLY A 202 13.39 0.19 -19.81
CA GLY A 202 14.07 0.72 -20.99
C GLY A 202 13.26 0.61 -22.29
N LYS A 203 11.93 0.47 -22.19
CA LYS A 203 11.05 0.36 -23.36
C LYS A 203 10.24 1.64 -23.55
N PRO A 204 10.06 2.08 -24.81
CA PRO A 204 9.26 3.25 -25.14
C PRO A 204 7.82 3.15 -24.62
N GLY A 205 7.27 4.28 -24.24
CA GLY A 205 5.88 4.40 -23.77
C GLY A 205 5.52 3.61 -22.51
N THR A 206 6.49 3.13 -21.72
CA THR A 206 6.18 2.42 -20.46
C THR A 206 5.93 3.38 -19.31
N LEU A 207 5.43 2.89 -18.17
CA LEU A 207 5.17 3.70 -16.98
C LEU A 207 6.36 4.57 -16.55
N ARG A 208 7.58 4.04 -16.58
CA ARG A 208 8.78 4.83 -16.23
C ARG A 208 8.99 5.97 -17.21
N ARG A 209 8.83 5.68 -18.51
CA ARG A 209 8.92 6.70 -19.55
C ARG A 209 7.80 7.73 -19.42
N PHE A 210 6.59 7.33 -19.05
CA PHE A 210 5.49 8.24 -18.73
C PHE A 210 5.88 9.19 -17.61
N VAL A 211 6.41 8.67 -16.50
CA VAL A 211 6.88 9.50 -15.38
C VAL A 211 7.96 10.48 -15.85
N ASP A 212 8.94 10.04 -16.64
CA ASP A 212 9.98 10.92 -17.17
C ASP A 212 9.38 12.05 -18.03
N VAL A 213 8.42 11.75 -18.92
CA VAL A 213 7.76 12.74 -19.78
C VAL A 213 6.91 13.70 -18.96
N ILE A 214 6.12 13.20 -18.00
CA ILE A 214 5.27 14.04 -17.16
C ILE A 214 6.13 15.04 -16.36
N GLN A 215 7.26 14.59 -15.80
CA GLN A 215 8.18 15.49 -15.10
C GLN A 215 8.81 16.55 -16.02
N GLN A 216 8.97 16.27 -17.31
CA GLN A 216 9.40 17.26 -18.30
C GLN A 216 8.28 18.25 -18.66
N LEU A 217 7.05 17.76 -18.80
CA LEU A 217 5.89 18.59 -19.10
C LEU A 217 5.52 19.52 -17.94
N ASP A 218 5.68 19.06 -16.70
CA ASP A 218 5.40 19.83 -15.46
C ASP A 218 6.21 21.14 -15.37
N LEU A 219 7.30 21.28 -16.15
CA LEU A 219 8.08 22.51 -16.23
C LEU A 219 7.43 23.61 -17.09
N ASN A 220 6.55 23.23 -18.02
CA ASN A 220 6.01 24.13 -19.04
C ASN A 220 4.47 24.14 -19.12
N TYR A 221 3.82 23.16 -18.50
CA TYR A 221 2.37 22.99 -18.50
C TYR A 221 1.86 22.98 -17.06
N ASP A 222 0.72 23.63 -16.83
CA ASP A 222 -0.03 23.47 -15.60
C ASP A 222 -0.85 22.16 -15.67
N LEU A 223 -0.19 21.05 -15.32
CA LEU A 223 -0.82 19.72 -15.39
C LEU A 223 -1.99 19.54 -14.41
N TYR A 224 -2.17 20.42 -13.42
CA TYR A 224 -3.29 20.35 -12.48
C TYR A 224 -4.59 20.91 -13.07
N SER A 225 -4.52 21.82 -14.05
CA SER A 225 -5.70 22.34 -14.74
C SER A 225 -6.09 21.53 -15.98
N MET A 226 -5.28 20.54 -16.37
CA MET A 226 -5.53 19.70 -17.54
C MET A 226 -6.43 18.50 -17.21
N SER A 227 -7.21 18.04 -18.19
CA SER A 227 -7.88 16.74 -18.12
C SER A 227 -6.90 15.59 -18.38
N ALA A 228 -7.30 14.37 -18.00
CA ALA A 228 -6.50 13.17 -18.24
C ALA A 228 -6.26 12.92 -19.74
N GLU A 229 -7.28 13.15 -20.57
CA GLU A 229 -7.24 13.01 -22.03
C GLU A 229 -6.27 14.03 -22.64
N ALA A 230 -6.35 15.29 -22.22
CA ALA A 230 -5.43 16.33 -22.69
C ALA A 230 -3.97 16.01 -22.32
N ILE A 231 -3.74 15.45 -21.12
CA ILE A 231 -2.40 14.95 -20.73
C ILE A 231 -1.97 13.83 -21.66
N VAL A 232 -2.83 12.85 -21.96
CA VAL A 232 -2.54 11.74 -22.87
C VAL A 232 -2.24 12.23 -24.30
N ASP A 233 -2.92 13.27 -24.77
CA ASP A 233 -2.73 13.84 -26.10
C ASP A 233 -1.40 14.60 -26.24
N LEU A 234 -0.87 15.17 -25.15
CA LEU A 234 0.47 15.77 -25.12
C LEU A 234 1.61 14.75 -25.16
N LEU A 235 1.32 13.48 -24.88
CA LEU A 235 2.36 12.46 -24.84
C LEU A 235 2.95 12.18 -26.24
N PRO A 236 4.25 11.92 -26.33
CA PRO A 236 4.88 11.53 -27.59
C PRO A 236 4.27 10.26 -28.19
N THR A 237 4.48 10.05 -29.50
CA THR A 237 3.93 8.91 -30.26
C THR A 237 4.33 7.54 -29.73
N GLU A 238 5.38 7.47 -28.91
CA GLU A 238 5.79 6.23 -28.24
C GLU A 238 4.71 5.64 -27.30
N PHE A 239 3.74 6.46 -26.88
CA PHE A 239 2.60 6.04 -26.06
C PHE A 239 1.39 5.60 -26.88
N ASP A 240 1.36 5.79 -28.21
CA ASP A 240 0.17 5.57 -29.05
C ASP A 240 -0.36 4.13 -28.95
N ARG A 241 0.52 3.14 -28.81
CA ARG A 241 0.13 1.73 -28.62
C ARG A 241 -0.70 1.45 -27.37
N TRP A 242 -0.74 2.39 -26.42
CA TRP A 242 -1.46 2.28 -25.16
C TRP A 242 -2.73 3.11 -25.13
N LYS A 243 -2.88 4.06 -26.07
CA LYS A 243 -4.08 4.88 -26.16
C LYS A 243 -5.31 3.98 -26.41
N PRO A 244 -6.48 4.35 -25.88
CA PRO A 244 -7.72 3.62 -26.12
C PRO A 244 -8.05 3.44 -27.60
#